data_AF-A0A4S4M6M1-F1
#
_entry.id   AF-A0A4S4M6M1-F1
#
_cell.length_a   1.000
_cell.length_b   1.000
_cell.length_c   1.000
_cell.angle_alpha   90.00
_cell.angle_beta   90.00
_cell.angle_gamma   90.00
#
_symmetry.space_group_name_H-M   'P 1'
#
loop_
_entity.id
_entity.type
_entity.pdbx_description
1 polymer ?
#
loop_
_entity_poly.entity_id
_entity_poly.type
_entity_poly.pdbx_seq_one_letter_code
_entity_poly.pdbx_strand_id
1 'polypeptide(L)'
;MPRAMIREWLARRDAIDECAQPQRGGHLKFVPPVWFDLVQADLGDRGELANLLCHKCARERLPQRSSTTTFSITRSIEEYQVDDTNTLGWLPRLGAGTPYSPVLTSVLDYDNFGDHCHSPSVHCTILCLDFRAFREKKRQWRVEEVVVPQLQLEKPEVEKRIISEMKKDKVRGTKDELREMYKKRVRDAVDLPAQLTARRKQLFSEHRCTPMLTMLLPPLTQLPLFAGTSIMLSHTAQPPTVFDSEAFLTLTSLAHADPTVALPIALGIITLANVESSRWFISDTARERDAAEAQRVAEKRAQGHLVLEPRKIVQSGLRVLSVGRILIGAMVPGATILYWVSSATFWIVPNLGV
;
A
#
# COMPACT_ATOMS: atom_id res chain seq x y z
N MET A 1 -19.52 -4.01 6.95
CA MET A 1 -20.19 -5.26 7.39
C MET A 1 -21.32 -4.91 8.34
N PRO A 2 -22.52 -5.48 8.16
CA PRO A 2 -23.63 -5.30 9.09
C PRO A 2 -23.27 -5.87 10.48
N ARG A 3 -23.76 -5.24 11.56
CA ARG A 3 -23.55 -5.68 12.96
C ARG A 3 -23.99 -7.13 13.23
N ALA A 4 -24.87 -7.71 12.40
CA ALA A 4 -25.28 -9.11 12.47
C ALA A 4 -24.14 -10.06 12.05
N MET A 5 -23.43 -9.73 10.97
CA MET A 5 -22.33 -10.53 10.43
C MET A 5 -21.12 -10.54 11.36
N ILE A 6 -20.88 -9.43 12.06
CA ILE A 6 -19.82 -9.33 13.09
C ILE A 6 -20.16 -10.20 14.30
N ARG A 7 -21.42 -10.22 14.74
CA ARG A 7 -21.86 -11.08 15.86
C ARG A 7 -21.77 -12.55 15.50
N GLU A 8 -22.14 -12.93 14.28
CA GLU A 8 -22.01 -14.31 13.80
C GLU A 8 -20.54 -14.73 13.70
N TRP A 9 -19.67 -13.85 13.22
CA TRP A 9 -18.23 -14.11 13.14
C TRP A 9 -17.59 -14.25 14.53
N LEU A 10 -17.95 -13.39 15.50
CA LEU A 10 -17.47 -13.50 16.88
C LEU A 10 -17.98 -14.77 17.57
N ALA A 11 -19.24 -15.14 17.37
CA ALA A 11 -19.80 -16.39 17.89
C ALA A 11 -19.08 -17.63 17.32
N ARG A 12 -18.71 -17.60 16.04
CA ARG A 12 -17.91 -18.67 15.42
C ARG A 12 -16.49 -18.74 15.97
N ARG A 13 -15.86 -17.60 16.26
CA ARG A 13 -14.52 -17.55 16.87
C ARG A 13 -14.54 -18.12 18.29
N ASP A 14 -15.49 -17.70 19.11
CA ASP A 14 -15.56 -18.14 20.51
C ASP A 14 -15.86 -19.67 20.60
N ALA A 15 -16.64 -20.22 19.66
CA ALA A 15 -16.85 -21.66 19.53
C ALA A 15 -15.56 -22.44 19.15
N ILE A 16 -14.67 -21.83 18.37
CA ILE A 16 -13.38 -22.44 18.00
C ILE A 16 -12.42 -22.42 19.20
N ASP A 17 -12.39 -21.33 19.96
CA ASP A 17 -11.59 -21.22 21.18
C ASP A 17 -12.05 -22.21 22.27
N GLU A 18 -13.35 -22.51 22.33
CA GLU A 18 -13.91 -23.52 23.23
C GLU A 18 -13.49 -24.95 22.85
N CYS A 19 -13.37 -25.24 21.54
CA CYS A 19 -12.83 -26.51 21.04
C CYS A 19 -11.31 -26.64 21.19
N ALA A 20 -10.58 -25.53 21.32
CA ALA A 20 -9.12 -25.51 21.45
C ALA A 20 -8.61 -25.72 22.88
N GLN A 21 -9.50 -25.82 23.89
CA GLN A 21 -9.07 -26.14 25.25
C GLN A 21 -8.62 -27.61 25.35
N PRO A 22 -7.40 -27.88 25.82
CA PRO A 22 -6.88 -29.25 25.92
C PRO A 22 -7.67 -30.01 26.99
N GLN A 23 -8.47 -30.99 26.57
CA GLN A 23 -9.03 -31.97 27.50
C GLN A 23 -7.89 -32.77 28.13
N ARG A 24 -7.73 -32.63 29.46
CA ARG A 24 -6.83 -33.47 30.25
C ARG A 24 -7.41 -34.89 30.30
N GLY A 25 -6.88 -35.77 29.46
CA GLY A 25 -7.20 -37.20 29.50
C GLY A 25 -7.03 -37.82 28.13
N GLY A 26 -5.92 -38.53 27.93
CA GLY A 26 -5.52 -39.07 26.64
C GLY A 26 -6.52 -40.05 26.04
N HIS A 27 -6.81 -39.87 24.75
CA HIS A 27 -6.86 -40.89 23.70
C HIS A 27 -7.18 -40.15 22.38
N LEU A 28 -6.21 -40.08 21.47
CA LEU A 28 -6.38 -39.51 20.13
C LEU A 28 -7.34 -40.40 19.31
N LYS A 29 -8.58 -39.96 19.13
CA LYS A 29 -9.49 -40.52 18.11
C LYS A 29 -9.15 -39.93 16.75
N PHE A 30 -8.90 -40.82 15.80
CA PHE A 30 -8.72 -40.51 14.38
C PHE A 30 -10.03 -39.96 13.80
N VAL A 31 -9.98 -38.78 13.17
CA VAL A 31 -11.12 -38.12 12.49
C VAL A 31 -10.90 -38.24 10.97
N PRO A 32 -11.93 -38.59 10.17
CA PRO A 32 -11.78 -38.87 8.74
C PRO A 32 -11.53 -37.61 7.87
N PRO A 33 -11.04 -37.80 6.63
CA PRO A 33 -10.48 -36.73 5.81
C PRO A 33 -11.59 -36.01 5.02
N VAL A 34 -12.31 -35.08 5.68
CA VAL A 34 -13.15 -34.08 4.98
C VAL A 34 -12.99 -32.69 5.61
N TRP A 35 -11.91 -32.46 6.36
CA TRP A 35 -11.68 -31.20 7.11
C TRP A 35 -10.38 -30.47 6.75
N PHE A 36 -9.67 -30.93 5.72
CA PHE A 36 -8.36 -30.36 5.36
C PHE A 36 -8.46 -28.97 4.71
N ASP A 37 -9.61 -28.60 4.14
CA ASP A 37 -9.82 -27.27 3.53
C ASP A 37 -10.26 -26.18 4.53
N LEU A 38 -10.61 -26.56 5.78
CA LEU A 38 -11.07 -25.59 6.80
C LEU A 38 -10.03 -25.32 7.90
N VAL A 39 -8.97 -26.13 8.00
CA VAL A 39 -7.95 -26.01 9.05
C VAL A 39 -6.69 -25.27 8.57
N GLN A 40 -6.55 -25.01 7.27
CA GLN A 40 -5.42 -24.24 6.73
C GLN A 40 -5.54 -22.71 6.94
N ALA A 41 -6.64 -22.24 7.56
CA ALA A 41 -6.91 -20.82 7.78
C ALA A 41 -6.51 -20.28 9.17
N ASP A 42 -6.08 -21.10 10.14
CA ASP A 42 -5.97 -20.59 11.53
C ASP A 42 -4.86 -21.18 12.41
N LEU A 43 -3.63 -21.31 11.90
CA LEU A 43 -2.45 -21.47 12.76
C LEU A 43 -1.46 -20.33 12.54
N GLY A 44 -1.80 -19.19 13.15
CA GLY A 44 -0.90 -18.06 13.32
C GLY A 44 -0.37 -17.95 14.73
N ASP A 45 0.56 -18.83 15.15
CA ASP A 45 1.59 -18.46 16.13
C ASP A 45 2.70 -19.52 16.21
N ARG A 46 3.84 -19.28 15.52
CA ARG A 46 5.19 -19.83 15.78
C ARG A 46 6.14 -19.37 14.69
N GLY A 47 6.74 -18.19 14.91
CA GLY A 47 7.72 -17.55 14.02
C GLY A 47 9.08 -18.25 13.87
N GLU A 48 9.27 -19.47 14.36
CA GLU A 48 10.55 -20.20 14.27
C GLU A 48 10.55 -21.37 13.27
N LEU A 49 9.38 -21.89 12.87
CA LEU A 49 9.30 -23.07 11.97
C LEU A 49 9.31 -22.71 10.48
N ALA A 50 8.90 -21.49 10.11
CA ALA A 50 8.86 -21.04 8.72
C ALA A 50 10.27 -20.87 8.10
N ASN A 51 11.26 -20.46 8.91
CA ASN A 51 12.66 -20.36 8.46
C ASN A 51 13.31 -21.73 8.26
N LEU A 52 12.84 -22.78 8.95
CA LEU A 52 13.37 -24.14 8.80
C LEU A 52 12.83 -24.85 7.56
N LEU A 53 11.59 -24.55 7.15
CA LEU A 53 10.98 -25.12 5.94
C LEU A 53 11.52 -24.47 4.66
N CYS A 54 11.83 -23.17 4.69
CA CYS A 54 12.42 -22.49 3.53
C CYS A 54 13.85 -22.99 3.22
N HIS A 55 14.60 -23.45 4.23
CA HIS A 55 15.94 -24.03 4.04
C HIS A 55 15.93 -25.49 3.57
N LYS A 56 14.82 -26.23 3.75
CA LYS A 56 14.73 -27.64 3.36
C LYS A 56 14.27 -27.87 1.91
N CYS A 57 13.53 -26.94 1.32
CA CYS A 57 13.16 -27.03 -0.11
C CYS A 57 14.30 -26.70 -1.09
N ALA A 58 15.40 -26.09 -0.63
CA ALA A 58 16.54 -25.74 -1.48
C ALA A 58 17.54 -26.90 -1.72
N ARG A 59 17.21 -28.13 -1.29
CA ARG A 59 18.18 -29.24 -1.27
C ARG A 59 17.63 -30.59 -1.71
N GLU A 60 16.92 -30.63 -2.83
CA GLU A 60 16.74 -31.89 -3.58
C GLU A 60 17.21 -31.71 -5.03
N ARG A 61 18.22 -32.53 -5.37
CA ARG A 61 18.91 -32.61 -6.66
C ARG A 61 17.99 -33.26 -7.70
N LEU A 62 18.01 -32.77 -8.93
CA LEU A 62 17.70 -33.55 -10.12
C LEU A 62 18.88 -33.49 -11.11
N PRO A 63 19.06 -34.55 -11.93
CA PRO A 63 20.32 -34.84 -12.59
C PRO A 63 20.49 -34.07 -13.90
N GLN A 64 21.73 -33.69 -14.19
CA GLN A 64 22.17 -33.15 -15.48
C GLN A 64 21.91 -34.15 -16.61
N ARG A 65 21.24 -33.69 -17.67
CA ARG A 65 21.25 -34.35 -18.98
C ARG A 65 21.78 -33.34 -20.00
N SER A 66 23.02 -33.55 -20.42
CA SER A 66 23.68 -32.80 -21.48
C SER A 66 23.23 -33.33 -22.85
N SER A 67 22.72 -32.45 -23.69
CA SER A 67 22.72 -32.67 -25.14
C SER A 67 23.03 -31.34 -25.82
N THR A 68 24.27 -31.25 -26.27
CA THR A 68 24.83 -30.24 -27.15
C THR A 68 24.13 -30.32 -28.51
N THR A 69 23.57 -29.22 -29.01
CA THR A 69 23.28 -29.09 -30.43
C THR A 69 23.58 -27.66 -30.86
N THR A 70 24.74 -27.53 -31.51
CA THR A 70 25.23 -26.32 -32.15
C THR A 70 24.40 -26.08 -33.41
N PHE A 71 23.76 -24.92 -33.52
CA PHE A 71 23.17 -24.44 -34.77
C PHE A 71 23.68 -23.02 -35.02
N SER A 72 24.61 -22.90 -35.96
CA SER A 72 25.14 -21.63 -36.45
C SER A 72 24.38 -21.23 -37.71
N ILE A 73 23.57 -20.17 -37.61
CA ILE A 73 23.04 -19.43 -38.76
C ILE A 73 23.81 -18.13 -38.86
N THR A 74 24.71 -18.06 -39.83
CA THR A 74 25.29 -16.81 -40.32
C THR A 74 24.24 -16.13 -41.21
N ARG A 75 23.83 -14.90 -40.84
CA ARG A 75 23.09 -14.02 -41.77
C ARG A 75 23.74 -12.65 -41.76
N SER A 76 24.11 -12.23 -42.96
CA SER A 76 24.75 -10.98 -43.32
C SER A 76 23.95 -9.75 -42.86
N ILE A 77 24.65 -8.76 -42.32
CA ILE A 77 24.12 -7.42 -42.08
C ILE A 77 24.54 -6.55 -43.26
N GLU A 78 23.54 -6.02 -43.97
CA GLU A 78 23.68 -4.90 -44.90
C GLU A 78 23.91 -3.62 -44.11
N GLU A 79 24.92 -2.88 -44.55
CA GLU A 79 25.41 -1.62 -44.00
C GLU A 79 24.46 -0.49 -44.42
N TYR A 80 23.74 0.10 -43.46
CA TYR A 80 22.96 1.32 -43.69
C TYR A 80 23.65 2.48 -42.96
N GLN A 81 24.46 3.24 -43.71
CA GLN A 81 24.99 4.54 -43.30
C GLN A 81 23.89 5.59 -43.43
N VAL A 82 23.55 6.25 -42.32
CA VAL A 82 22.79 7.51 -42.33
C VAL A 82 23.62 8.55 -41.60
N ASP A 83 23.84 9.67 -42.30
CA ASP A 83 24.66 10.80 -41.90
C ASP A 83 24.17 11.51 -40.64
N ASP A 84 25.10 11.72 -39.71
CA ASP A 84 24.95 12.59 -38.53
C ASP A 84 25.19 14.05 -38.92
N THR A 85 24.18 14.91 -38.76
CA THR A 85 24.42 16.33 -38.44
C THR A 85 23.45 16.87 -37.39
N ASN A 86 24.04 17.35 -36.29
CA ASN A 86 23.56 18.40 -35.39
C ASN A 86 22.26 18.18 -34.59
N THR A 87 22.34 18.02 -33.25
CA THR A 87 22.27 19.13 -32.26
C THR A 87 22.18 18.66 -30.80
N LEU A 88 22.75 19.49 -29.90
CA LEU A 88 22.49 19.62 -28.45
C LEU A 88 23.11 18.60 -27.49
N GLY A 89 24.40 18.83 -27.19
CA GLY A 89 25.08 18.29 -26.01
C GLY A 89 24.90 19.18 -24.78
N TRP A 90 24.22 18.67 -23.76
CA TRP A 90 24.40 19.03 -22.33
C TRP A 90 23.91 17.86 -21.45
N LEU A 91 24.75 16.84 -21.25
CA LEU A 91 24.67 15.89 -20.12
C LEU A 91 26.04 15.20 -19.95
N PRO A 92 26.56 14.98 -18.71
CA PRO A 92 27.86 14.36 -18.52
C PRO A 92 27.83 12.88 -18.93
N ARG A 93 28.76 12.49 -19.80
CA ARG A 93 29.14 11.09 -20.05
C ARG A 93 29.69 10.48 -18.76
N LEU A 94 28.92 9.62 -18.12
CA LEU A 94 29.45 8.63 -17.18
C LEU A 94 29.79 7.36 -17.98
N GLY A 95 31.09 7.01 -17.99
CA GLY A 95 31.63 5.78 -18.59
C GLY A 95 30.96 4.53 -18.03
N ALA A 96 30.56 3.58 -18.87
CA ALA A 96 31.42 2.56 -19.49
C ALA A 96 31.95 1.51 -18.49
N GLY A 97 31.30 0.35 -18.49
CA GLY A 97 31.96 -0.94 -18.26
C GLY A 97 31.92 -1.51 -16.84
N THR A 98 30.79 -2.08 -16.43
CA THR A 98 30.79 -3.19 -15.45
C THR A 98 30.13 -4.42 -16.08
N PRO A 99 30.73 -5.62 -16.02
CA PRO A 99 30.13 -6.84 -16.55
C PRO A 99 28.88 -7.21 -15.75
N TYR A 100 27.80 -7.48 -16.46
CA TYR A 100 26.47 -7.79 -15.94
C TYR A 100 26.49 -9.03 -15.03
N SER A 101 25.79 -8.93 -13.89
CA SER A 101 25.53 -10.06 -13.00
C SER A 101 24.51 -11.02 -13.64
N PRO A 102 24.80 -12.32 -13.80
CA PRO A 102 23.94 -13.29 -14.48
C PRO A 102 22.67 -13.69 -13.69
N VAL A 103 22.40 -13.06 -12.55
CA VAL A 103 21.30 -13.45 -11.65
C VAL A 103 19.94 -12.85 -12.06
N LEU A 104 19.92 -11.77 -12.86
CA LEU A 104 18.68 -11.12 -13.30
C LEU A 104 18.19 -11.59 -14.67
N THR A 105 19.08 -12.12 -15.52
CA THR A 105 18.73 -12.62 -16.86
C THR A 105 18.14 -14.03 -16.83
N SER A 106 18.45 -14.87 -15.84
CA SER A 106 17.94 -16.24 -15.74
C SER A 106 16.45 -16.35 -15.39
N VAL A 107 15.79 -15.23 -15.04
CA VAL A 107 14.34 -15.17 -14.84
C VAL A 107 13.59 -14.88 -16.16
N LEU A 108 14.31 -14.58 -17.24
CA LEU A 108 13.76 -14.01 -18.48
C LEU A 108 14.19 -14.75 -19.75
N ASP A 109 14.28 -16.09 -19.72
CA ASP A 109 14.28 -16.87 -20.96
C ASP A 109 12.88 -16.77 -21.60
N TYR A 110 12.71 -15.76 -22.46
CA TYR A 110 11.46 -15.37 -23.11
C TYR A 110 11.15 -16.13 -24.40
N ASP A 111 12.07 -16.98 -24.89
CA ASP A 111 12.00 -17.53 -26.26
C ASP A 111 11.01 -18.72 -26.45
N ASN A 112 10.15 -19.02 -25.48
CA ASN A 112 9.18 -20.13 -25.62
C ASN A 112 7.80 -19.84 -24.99
N PHE A 113 7.34 -18.59 -25.00
CA PHE A 113 5.99 -18.21 -24.55
C PHE A 113 4.96 -18.20 -25.69
N GLY A 114 4.83 -19.33 -26.38
CA GLY A 114 3.63 -19.66 -27.16
C GLY A 114 2.54 -20.20 -26.22
N ASP A 115 1.42 -19.48 -26.13
CA ASP A 115 0.10 -19.95 -25.68
C ASP A 115 -0.19 -20.28 -24.20
N HIS A 116 0.71 -20.09 -23.23
CA HIS A 116 0.41 -20.27 -21.79
C HIS A 116 0.62 -19.00 -20.95
N CYS A 117 -0.16 -17.94 -21.24
CA CYS A 117 -0.13 -16.64 -20.54
C CYS A 117 -0.79 -16.64 -19.14
N HIS A 118 -0.42 -17.57 -18.26
CA HIS A 118 -0.67 -17.44 -16.82
C HIS A 118 0.63 -17.70 -16.04
N SER A 119 1.50 -16.69 -16.03
CA SER A 119 2.79 -16.75 -15.33
C SER A 119 2.59 -16.78 -13.80
N PRO A 120 3.18 -17.75 -13.07
CA PRO A 120 3.04 -17.89 -11.61
C PRO A 120 3.58 -16.70 -10.80
N SER A 121 4.41 -15.84 -11.41
CA SER A 121 4.96 -14.63 -10.78
C SER A 121 3.90 -13.55 -10.53
N VAL A 122 2.87 -13.46 -11.38
CA VAL A 122 1.77 -12.50 -11.22
C VAL A 122 0.88 -12.92 -10.05
N HIS A 123 0.61 -14.22 -9.92
CA HIS A 123 -0.15 -14.79 -8.80
C HIS A 123 0.55 -14.59 -7.44
N CYS A 124 1.88 -14.77 -7.38
CA CYS A 124 2.63 -14.59 -6.13
C CYS A 124 2.55 -13.13 -5.62
N THR A 125 2.58 -12.16 -6.54
CA THR A 125 2.48 -10.74 -6.20
C THR A 125 1.09 -10.38 -5.67
N ILE A 126 0.02 -10.89 -6.32
CA ILE A 126 -1.36 -10.69 -5.87
C ILE A 126 -1.55 -11.25 -4.45
N LEU A 127 -1.10 -12.48 -4.20
CA LEU A 127 -1.24 -13.13 -2.89
C LEU A 127 -0.45 -12.41 -1.78
N CYS A 128 0.72 -11.85 -2.08
CA CYS A 128 1.51 -11.08 -1.11
C CYS A 128 0.87 -9.74 -0.74
N LEU A 129 0.13 -9.13 -1.67
CA LEU A 129 -0.57 -7.87 -1.44
C LEU A 129 -1.80 -8.07 -0.55
N ASP A 130 -2.57 -9.13 -0.77
CA ASP A 130 -3.79 -9.43 0.00
C ASP A 130 -3.50 -9.66 1.49
N PHE A 131 -2.44 -10.43 1.80
CA PHE A 131 -2.09 -10.70 3.19
C PHE A 131 -1.65 -9.43 3.95
N ARG A 132 -0.96 -8.51 3.27
CA ARG A 132 -0.51 -7.23 3.87
C ARG A 132 -1.69 -6.29 4.08
N ALA A 133 -2.56 -6.13 3.08
CA ALA A 133 -3.76 -5.33 3.17
C ALA A 133 -4.68 -5.82 4.31
N PHE A 134 -4.84 -7.14 4.43
CA PHE A 134 -5.60 -7.74 5.53
C PHE A 134 -4.99 -7.42 6.91
N ARG A 135 -3.66 -7.53 7.05
CA ARG A 135 -2.96 -7.25 8.31
C ARG A 135 -3.06 -5.77 8.71
N GLU A 136 -3.03 -4.86 7.74
CA GLU A 136 -3.22 -3.43 7.95
C GLU A 136 -4.65 -3.11 8.39
N LYS A 137 -5.65 -3.67 7.70
CA LYS A 137 -7.05 -3.51 8.06
C LYS A 137 -7.35 -4.01 9.48
N LYS A 138 -6.77 -5.15 9.87
CA LYS A 138 -6.87 -5.68 11.24
C LYS A 138 -6.26 -4.74 12.28
N ARG A 139 -5.18 -4.03 11.95
CA ARG A 139 -4.59 -3.00 12.84
C ARG A 139 -5.51 -1.79 12.97
N GLN A 140 -6.08 -1.33 11.86
CA GLN A 140 -7.04 -0.22 11.86
C GLN A 140 -8.28 -0.55 12.70
N TRP A 141 -8.84 -1.75 12.54
CA TRP A 141 -9.97 -2.20 13.36
C TRP A 141 -9.65 -2.24 14.84
N ARG A 142 -8.46 -2.72 15.24
CA ARG A 142 -8.05 -2.65 16.66
C ARG A 142 -8.01 -1.23 17.21
N VAL A 143 -7.58 -0.27 16.40
CA VAL A 143 -7.59 1.14 16.81
C VAL A 143 -9.03 1.61 17.02
N GLU A 144 -9.92 1.35 16.06
CA GLU A 144 -11.31 1.81 16.07
C GLU A 144 -12.16 1.11 17.14
N GLU A 145 -12.00 -0.20 17.32
CA GLU A 145 -12.83 -1.02 18.21
C GLU A 145 -12.28 -1.11 19.64
N VAL A 146 -10.97 -1.01 19.84
CA VAL A 146 -10.34 -1.19 21.16
C VAL A 146 -9.78 0.12 21.70
N VAL A 147 -8.87 0.76 20.96
CA VAL A 147 -8.13 1.92 21.47
C VAL A 147 -9.01 3.16 21.59
N VAL A 148 -9.84 3.45 20.59
CA VAL A 148 -10.69 4.65 20.58
C VAL A 148 -11.73 4.63 21.71
N PRO A 149 -12.48 3.53 21.96
CA PRO A 149 -13.42 3.47 23.06
C PRO A 149 -12.75 3.57 24.44
N GLN A 150 -11.60 2.93 24.65
CA GLN A 150 -10.85 3.06 25.91
C GLN A 150 -10.40 4.50 26.15
N LEU A 151 -9.90 5.17 25.11
CA LEU A 151 -9.53 6.58 25.22
C LEU A 151 -10.75 7.46 25.51
N GLN A 152 -11.95 7.11 25.01
CA GLN A 152 -13.19 7.81 25.33
C GLN A 152 -13.65 7.58 26.77
N LEU A 153 -13.45 6.38 27.33
CA LEU A 153 -13.76 6.07 28.72
C LEU A 153 -12.84 6.78 29.71
N GLU A 154 -11.55 6.95 29.36
CA GLU A 154 -10.57 7.62 30.24
C GLU A 154 -10.68 9.15 30.21
N LYS A 155 -11.13 9.75 29.09
CA LYS A 155 -11.34 11.21 28.97
C LYS A 155 -12.08 11.85 30.15
N PRO A 156 -13.28 11.39 30.56
CA PRO A 156 -14.01 12.00 31.66
C PRO A 156 -13.26 11.89 33.00
N GLU A 157 -12.40 10.90 33.19
CA GLU A 157 -11.59 10.80 34.41
C GLU A 157 -10.54 11.90 34.47
N VAL A 158 -9.88 12.17 33.34
CA VAL A 158 -8.91 13.26 33.27
C VAL A 158 -9.61 14.62 33.43
N GLU A 159 -10.80 14.78 32.84
CA GLU A 159 -11.63 15.97 33.05
C GLU A 159 -12.01 16.17 34.53
N LYS A 160 -12.36 15.09 35.25
CA LYS A 160 -12.64 15.13 36.70
C LYS A 160 -11.42 15.59 37.49
N ARG A 161 -10.19 15.16 37.11
CA ARG A 161 -8.95 15.60 37.77
C ARG A 161 -8.73 17.10 37.61
N ILE A 162 -8.90 17.64 36.41
CA ILE A 162 -8.80 19.10 36.16
C ILE A 162 -9.84 19.85 36.99
N ILE A 163 -11.09 19.37 37.05
CA ILE A 163 -12.14 20.00 37.86
C ILE A 163 -11.76 19.96 39.34
N SER A 164 -11.16 18.86 39.81
CA SER A 164 -10.71 18.74 41.20
C SER A 164 -9.57 19.69 41.52
N GLU A 165 -8.65 19.93 40.59
CA GLU A 165 -7.56 20.90 40.71
C GLU A 165 -8.11 22.33 40.74
N MET A 166 -9.05 22.67 39.85
CA MET A 166 -9.73 23.97 39.87
C MET A 166 -10.44 24.24 41.21
N LYS A 167 -11.02 23.20 41.81
CA LYS A 167 -11.64 23.28 43.15
C LYS A 167 -10.60 23.49 44.25
N LYS A 168 -9.46 22.79 44.20
CA LYS A 168 -8.35 22.93 45.16
C LYS A 168 -7.74 24.33 45.12
N ASP A 169 -7.60 24.89 43.92
CA ASP A 169 -7.14 26.26 43.69
C ASP A 169 -8.14 27.33 44.14
N LYS A 170 -9.34 26.91 44.60
CA LYS A 170 -10.44 27.78 45.02
C LYS A 170 -10.79 28.84 43.97
N VAL A 171 -10.72 28.49 42.69
CA VAL A 171 -11.14 29.38 41.60
C VAL A 171 -12.62 29.72 41.79
N ARG A 172 -12.92 31.01 41.97
CA ARG A 172 -14.28 31.55 42.07
C ARG A 172 -14.58 32.42 40.86
N GLY A 173 -15.82 32.37 40.38
CA GLY A 173 -16.29 33.16 39.25
C GLY A 173 -17.75 32.86 38.94
N THR A 174 -18.32 33.63 38.03
CA THR A 174 -19.62 33.32 37.44
C THR A 174 -19.55 32.01 36.63
N LYS A 175 -20.72 31.40 36.35
CA LYS A 175 -20.78 30.08 35.67
C LYS A 175 -20.11 30.09 34.31
N ASP A 176 -20.20 31.20 33.58
CA ASP A 176 -19.62 31.32 32.24
C ASP A 176 -18.10 31.55 32.31
N GLU A 177 -17.62 32.36 33.26
CA GLU A 177 -16.18 32.50 33.53
C GLU A 177 -15.55 31.17 33.94
N LEU A 178 -16.21 30.38 34.78
CA LEU A 178 -15.74 29.04 35.16
C LEU A 178 -15.65 28.09 33.95
N ARG A 179 -16.61 28.16 33.02
CA ARG A 179 -16.59 27.36 31.79
C ARG A 179 -15.47 27.78 30.86
N GLU A 180 -15.24 29.08 30.70
CA GLU A 180 -14.14 29.58 29.88
C GLU A 180 -12.79 29.26 30.51
N MET A 181 -12.63 29.45 31.82
CA MET A 181 -11.44 29.06 32.55
C MET A 181 -11.18 27.56 32.47
N TYR A 182 -12.23 26.73 32.55
CA TYR A 182 -12.11 25.30 32.35
C TYR A 182 -11.65 24.97 30.93
N LYS A 183 -12.32 25.51 29.90
CA LYS A 183 -11.92 25.31 28.49
C LYS A 183 -10.50 25.83 28.22
N LYS A 184 -10.10 26.90 28.90
CA LYS A 184 -8.76 27.48 28.81
C LYS A 184 -7.76 26.57 29.50
N ARG A 185 -7.98 26.13 30.73
CA ARG A 185 -7.11 25.16 31.42
C ARG A 185 -7.03 23.81 30.71
N VAL A 186 -8.10 23.31 30.11
CA VAL A 186 -8.08 22.09 29.28
C VAL A 186 -7.18 22.26 28.06
N ARG A 187 -7.11 23.47 27.48
CA ARG A 187 -6.25 23.79 26.34
C ARG A 187 -4.81 24.12 26.74
N ASP A 188 -4.65 24.90 27.81
CA ASP A 188 -3.40 25.48 28.31
C ASP A 188 -2.64 24.55 29.26
N ALA A 189 -3.33 23.60 29.89
CA ALA A 189 -2.66 22.48 30.54
C ALA A 189 -2.02 21.68 29.40
N VAL A 190 -0.80 22.06 29.03
CA VAL A 190 0.08 21.34 28.11
C VAL A 190 0.14 19.86 28.49
N ASP A 191 0.01 19.59 29.79
CA ASP A 191 -0.07 18.27 30.37
C ASP A 191 -1.31 17.47 29.94
N LEU A 192 -2.46 18.07 29.65
CA LEU A 192 -3.65 17.31 29.26
C LEU A 192 -3.54 16.70 27.84
N PRO A 193 -3.31 17.47 26.76
CA PRO A 193 -3.07 16.89 25.47
C PRO A 193 -1.78 16.06 25.49
N ALA A 194 -0.77 16.40 26.29
CA ALA A 194 0.41 15.55 26.47
C ALA A 194 0.10 14.22 27.16
N GLN A 195 -0.72 14.19 28.22
CA GLN A 195 -1.15 12.99 28.93
C GLN A 195 -2.04 12.12 28.05
N LEU A 196 -3.01 12.71 27.36
CA LEU A 196 -3.85 11.97 26.41
C LEU A 196 -3.05 11.46 25.21
N THR A 197 -2.03 12.21 24.75
CA THR A 197 -1.14 11.76 23.68
C THR A 197 -0.19 10.67 24.16
N ALA A 198 0.34 10.78 25.39
CA ALA A 198 1.18 9.78 26.03
C ALA A 198 0.40 8.49 26.24
N ARG A 199 -0.83 8.59 26.77
CA ARG A 199 -1.75 7.47 26.95
C ARG A 199 -2.16 6.84 25.63
N ARG A 200 -2.48 7.65 24.62
CA ARG A 200 -2.70 7.16 23.25
C ARG A 200 -1.49 6.40 22.72
N LYS A 201 -0.27 6.92 22.89
CA LYS A 201 0.97 6.24 22.49
C LYS A 201 1.15 4.93 23.26
N GLN A 202 0.83 4.91 24.56
CA GLN A 202 0.89 3.70 25.38
C GLN A 202 -0.10 2.65 24.87
N LEU A 203 -1.37 3.00 24.67
CA LEU A 203 -2.39 2.08 24.12
C LEU A 203 -2.01 1.59 22.72
N PHE A 204 -1.44 2.45 21.87
CA PHE A 204 -0.92 2.04 20.57
C PHE A 204 0.28 1.09 20.68
N SER A 205 1.16 1.28 21.67
CA SER A 205 2.27 0.35 21.90
C SER A 205 1.79 -1.00 22.45
N GLU A 206 0.83 -0.98 23.38
CA GLU A 206 0.24 -2.15 24.03
C GLU A 206 -0.51 -3.02 23.00
N HIS A 207 -1.32 -2.41 22.14
CA HIS A 207 -2.05 -3.11 21.09
C HIS A 207 -1.26 -3.26 19.77
N ARG A 208 0.03 -2.87 19.74
CA ARG A 208 0.91 -2.92 18.55
C ARG A 208 0.30 -2.26 17.30
N CYS A 209 -0.34 -1.12 17.50
CA CYS A 209 -1.04 -0.35 16.48
C CYS A 209 -0.33 0.98 16.22
N THR A 210 0.88 0.94 15.64
CA THR A 210 1.61 2.15 15.27
C THR A 210 1.04 2.74 13.96
N PRO A 211 0.46 3.95 14.01
CA PRO A 211 -0.23 4.54 12.85
C PRO A 211 0.75 4.94 11.74
N MET A 212 1.95 5.41 12.10
CA MET A 212 2.95 5.82 11.11
C MET A 212 3.44 4.66 10.25
N LEU A 213 3.69 3.51 10.88
CA LEU A 213 4.17 2.34 10.15
C LEU A 213 3.09 1.82 9.19
N THR A 214 1.83 1.81 9.63
CA THR A 214 0.72 1.35 8.77
C THR A 214 0.44 2.28 7.60
N MET A 215 0.61 3.59 7.76
CA MET A 215 0.43 4.55 6.66
C MET A 215 1.57 4.49 5.62
N LEU A 216 2.80 4.21 6.05
CA LEU A 216 3.98 4.22 5.17
C LEU A 216 4.31 2.84 4.57
N LEU A 217 3.77 1.75 5.13
CA LEU A 217 4.09 0.40 4.67
C LEU A 217 3.67 0.12 3.22
N PRO A 218 2.48 0.53 2.74
CA PRO A 218 2.10 0.26 1.35
C PRO A 218 3.06 0.94 0.35
N PRO A 219 3.35 2.25 0.45
CA PRO A 219 4.33 2.88 -0.43
C PRO A 219 5.73 2.25 -0.33
N LEU A 220 6.22 1.97 0.88
CA LEU A 220 7.57 1.40 1.06
C LEU A 220 7.73 0.03 0.41
N THR A 221 6.65 -0.74 0.31
CA THR A 221 6.69 -2.09 -0.21
C THR A 221 6.33 -2.17 -1.68
N GLN A 222 5.50 -1.24 -2.16
CA GLN A 222 5.11 -1.15 -3.56
C GLN A 222 6.15 -0.41 -4.42
N LEU A 223 6.84 0.59 -3.88
CA LEU A 223 7.82 1.39 -4.63
C LEU A 223 8.98 0.56 -5.20
N PRO A 224 9.60 -0.38 -4.47
CA PRO A 224 10.67 -1.21 -5.03
C PRO A 224 10.20 -2.09 -6.19
N LEU A 225 9.00 -2.67 -6.08
CA LEU A 225 8.42 -3.48 -7.14
C LEU A 225 8.13 -2.62 -8.37
N PHE A 226 7.46 -1.48 -8.17
CA PHE A 226 7.12 -0.54 -9.24
C PHE A 226 8.37 -0.02 -9.97
N ALA A 227 9.40 0.41 -9.22
CA ALA A 227 10.65 0.90 -9.77
C ALA A 227 11.43 -0.22 -10.48
N GLY A 228 11.50 -1.40 -9.87
CA GLY A 228 12.19 -2.57 -10.45
C GLY A 228 11.57 -2.99 -11.79
N THR A 229 10.25 -3.11 -11.87
CA THR A 229 9.55 -3.43 -13.12
C THR A 229 9.72 -2.31 -14.16
N SER A 230 9.69 -1.04 -13.75
CA SER A 230 9.91 0.08 -14.68
C SER A 230 11.33 0.11 -15.26
N ILE A 231 12.34 -0.16 -14.44
CA ILE A 231 13.75 -0.26 -14.88
C ILE A 231 13.92 -1.44 -15.83
N MET A 232 13.37 -2.61 -15.48
CA MET A 232 13.39 -3.79 -16.34
C MET A 232 12.74 -3.53 -17.71
N LEU A 233 11.54 -2.94 -17.73
CA LEU A 233 10.85 -2.58 -18.98
C LEU A 233 11.62 -1.54 -19.79
N SER A 234 12.24 -0.56 -19.11
CA SER A 234 13.07 0.43 -19.79
C SER A 234 14.34 -0.17 -20.40
N HIS A 235 14.96 -1.17 -19.78
CA HIS A 235 16.13 -1.86 -20.35
C HIS A 235 15.75 -2.77 -21.51
N THR A 236 14.63 -3.48 -21.39
CA THR A 236 14.12 -4.35 -22.48
C THR A 236 13.64 -3.55 -23.69
N ALA A 237 13.31 -2.27 -23.51
CA ALA A 237 13.01 -1.34 -24.60
C ALA A 237 14.25 -0.78 -25.33
N GLN A 238 15.47 -1.11 -24.92
CA GLN A 238 16.67 -0.63 -25.61
C GLN A 238 16.90 -1.40 -26.93
N PRO A 239 17.19 -0.72 -28.05
CA PRO A 239 17.47 -1.38 -29.31
C PRO A 239 18.72 -2.29 -29.24
N PRO A 240 18.75 -3.41 -29.98
CA PRO A 240 17.64 -3.99 -30.75
C PRO A 240 16.64 -4.74 -29.84
N THR A 241 15.35 -4.47 -29.98
CA THR A 241 14.31 -5.11 -29.16
C THR A 241 13.10 -5.54 -30.00
N VAL A 242 12.40 -6.60 -29.56
CA VAL A 242 11.14 -7.05 -30.16
C VAL A 242 10.04 -6.00 -30.04
N PHE A 243 10.12 -5.13 -29.04
CA PHE A 243 9.16 -4.03 -28.82
C PHE A 243 9.15 -2.97 -29.93
N ASP A 244 10.14 -2.96 -30.81
CA ASP A 244 10.14 -2.09 -32.00
C ASP A 244 9.10 -2.54 -33.04
N SER A 245 8.78 -3.83 -33.08
CA SER A 245 7.84 -4.42 -34.06
C SER A 245 6.40 -4.47 -33.56
N GLU A 246 6.16 -4.23 -32.28
CA GLU A 246 4.85 -4.32 -31.65
C GLU A 246 4.20 -2.93 -31.53
N ALA A 247 2.97 -2.81 -32.02
CA ALA A 247 2.13 -1.63 -31.86
C ALA A 247 0.96 -1.97 -30.93
N PHE A 248 0.59 -1.05 -30.04
CA PHE A 248 -0.53 -1.23 -29.11
C PHE A 248 -1.28 0.08 -28.89
N LEU A 249 -2.59 0.08 -29.17
CA LEU A 249 -3.47 1.25 -29.09
C LEU A 249 -2.94 2.43 -29.94
N THR A 250 -2.46 3.49 -29.29
CA THR A 250 -1.91 4.70 -29.93
C THR A 250 -0.39 4.64 -30.14
N LEU A 251 0.27 3.61 -29.61
CA LEU A 251 1.71 3.41 -29.76
C LEU A 251 2.02 2.73 -31.08
N THR A 252 2.85 3.37 -31.90
CA THR A 252 3.41 2.77 -33.12
C THR A 252 4.52 1.77 -32.82
N SER A 253 5.18 1.91 -31.66
CA SER A 253 6.23 1.04 -31.14
C SER A 253 6.18 1.10 -29.60
N LEU A 254 6.36 -0.05 -28.94
CA LEU A 254 6.42 -0.13 -27.47
C LEU A 254 7.76 0.34 -26.90
N ALA A 255 8.83 0.32 -27.70
CA ALA A 255 10.16 0.72 -27.28
C ALA A 255 10.30 2.25 -27.16
N HIS A 256 9.55 2.99 -27.97
CA HIS A 256 9.61 4.44 -28.05
C HIS A 256 8.59 5.10 -27.13
N ALA A 257 8.84 6.37 -26.76
CA ALA A 257 7.88 7.17 -26.02
C ALA A 257 6.61 7.42 -26.86
N ASP A 258 5.45 7.55 -26.21
CA ASP A 258 4.17 7.78 -26.89
C ASP A 258 4.19 9.13 -27.65
N PRO A 259 4.18 9.13 -28.99
CA PRO A 259 4.21 10.38 -29.76
C PRO A 259 2.93 11.20 -29.60
N THR A 260 1.82 10.56 -29.19
CA THR A 260 0.52 11.22 -29.02
C THR A 260 0.29 11.77 -27.61
N VAL A 261 1.12 11.35 -26.64
CA VAL A 261 0.95 11.65 -25.21
C VAL A 261 -0.41 11.18 -24.65
N ALA A 262 -1.16 10.35 -25.39
CA ALA A 262 -2.48 9.88 -25.00
C ALA A 262 -2.42 8.98 -23.76
N LEU A 263 -1.45 8.06 -23.69
CA LEU A 263 -1.29 7.16 -22.55
C LEU A 263 -0.84 7.89 -21.27
N PRO A 264 0.14 8.81 -21.30
CA PRO A 264 0.44 9.65 -20.14
C PRO A 264 -0.75 10.49 -19.66
N ILE A 265 -1.54 11.07 -20.57
CA ILE A 265 -2.77 11.81 -20.19
C ILE A 265 -3.77 10.88 -19.52
N ALA A 266 -4.02 9.70 -20.10
CA ALA A 266 -4.90 8.69 -19.51
C ALA A 266 -4.41 8.27 -18.10
N LEU A 267 -3.10 8.06 -17.93
CA LEU A 267 -2.51 7.79 -16.62
C LEU A 267 -2.77 8.93 -15.62
N GLY A 268 -2.61 10.18 -16.03
CA GLY A 268 -2.89 11.35 -15.21
C GLY A 268 -4.36 11.40 -14.76
N ILE A 269 -5.30 11.11 -15.66
CA ILE A 269 -6.73 11.08 -15.35
C ILE A 269 -7.07 9.92 -14.41
N ILE A 270 -6.57 8.71 -14.67
CA ILE A 270 -6.79 7.52 -13.84
C ILE A 270 -6.24 7.75 -12.43
N THR A 271 -5.04 8.32 -12.32
CA THR A 271 -4.44 8.62 -11.01
C THR A 271 -5.21 9.70 -10.26
N LEU A 272 -5.72 10.73 -10.95
CA LEU A 272 -6.61 11.72 -10.35
C LEU A 272 -7.94 11.11 -9.88
N ALA A 273 -8.53 10.22 -10.69
CA ALA A 273 -9.74 9.48 -10.34
C ALA A 273 -9.51 8.61 -9.10
N ASN A 274 -8.35 7.95 -8.98
CA ASN A 274 -7.97 7.17 -7.79
C ASN A 274 -7.85 8.03 -6.53
N VAL A 275 -7.45 9.30 -6.65
CA VAL A 275 -7.36 10.22 -5.50
C VAL A 275 -8.76 10.70 -5.09
N GLU A 276 -9.61 11.03 -6.06
CA GLU A 276 -10.97 11.53 -5.79
C GLU A 276 -11.98 10.42 -5.49
N SER A 277 -11.74 9.17 -5.89
CA SER A 277 -12.66 8.05 -5.65
C SER A 277 -12.91 7.81 -4.16
N SER A 278 -11.92 8.08 -3.31
CA SER A 278 -12.06 8.07 -1.85
C SER A 278 -13.13 9.03 -1.32
N ARG A 279 -13.51 10.05 -2.10
CA ARG A 279 -14.55 11.02 -1.76
C ARG A 279 -15.90 10.70 -2.39
N TRP A 280 -15.92 9.99 -3.51
CA TRP A 280 -17.15 9.66 -4.23
C TRP A 280 -18.07 8.76 -3.41
N PHE A 281 -17.50 7.87 -2.60
CA PHE A 281 -18.25 6.90 -1.78
C PHE A 281 -18.38 7.30 -0.30
N ILE A 282 -18.27 8.59 0.03
CA ILE A 282 -18.49 9.08 1.40
C ILE A 282 -20.00 9.02 1.72
N SER A 283 -20.36 8.29 2.78
CA SER A 283 -21.73 8.22 3.30
C SER A 283 -22.24 9.59 3.75
N ASP A 284 -23.55 9.83 3.69
CA ASP A 284 -24.13 11.14 4.08
C ASP A 284 -23.77 11.53 5.52
N THR A 285 -23.70 10.56 6.43
CA THR A 285 -23.24 10.76 7.81
C THR A 285 -21.78 11.23 7.91
N ALA A 286 -20.92 10.81 6.99
CA ALA A 286 -19.54 11.26 6.92
C ALA A 286 -19.45 12.64 6.26
N ARG A 287 -20.32 12.98 5.31
CA ARG A 287 -20.44 14.33 4.76
C ARG A 287 -20.85 15.34 5.82
N GLU A 288 -21.81 15.01 6.69
CA GLU A 288 -22.21 15.87 7.81
C GLU A 288 -21.06 16.13 8.79
N ARG A 289 -20.27 15.09 9.10
CA ARG A 289 -19.07 15.23 9.94
C ARG A 289 -18.01 16.11 9.29
N ASP A 290 -17.73 15.89 8.01
CA ASP A 290 -16.78 16.70 7.24
C ASP A 290 -17.23 18.17 7.18
N ALA A 291 -18.54 18.43 7.02
CA ALA A 291 -19.10 19.79 7.05
C ALA A 291 -18.97 20.44 8.43
N ALA A 292 -19.27 19.71 9.50
CA ALA A 292 -19.13 20.19 10.88
C ALA A 292 -17.65 20.45 11.24
N GLU A 293 -16.74 19.59 10.78
CA GLU A 293 -15.29 19.80 10.94
C GLU A 293 -14.80 21.01 10.14
N ALA A 294 -15.27 21.19 8.90
CA ALA A 294 -14.94 22.34 8.08
C ALA A 294 -15.37 23.66 8.76
N GLN A 295 -16.56 23.70 9.38
CA GLN A 295 -17.01 24.85 10.17
C GLN A 295 -16.09 25.11 11.38
N ARG A 296 -15.76 24.07 12.16
CA ARG A 296 -14.85 24.19 13.30
C ARG A 296 -13.45 24.66 12.89
N VAL A 297 -12.96 24.21 11.75
CA VAL A 297 -11.66 24.64 11.20
C VAL A 297 -11.74 26.10 10.74
N ALA A 298 -12.84 26.52 10.11
CA ALA A 298 -13.05 27.91 9.72
C ALA A 298 -13.10 28.84 10.93
N GLU A 299 -13.79 28.45 12.01
CA GLU A 299 -13.80 29.20 13.28
C GLU A 299 -12.40 29.33 13.88
N LYS A 300 -11.62 28.24 13.90
CA LYS A 300 -10.24 28.27 14.40
C LYS A 300 -9.34 29.17 13.53
N ARG A 301 -9.54 29.18 12.22
CA ARG A 301 -8.84 30.11 11.32
C ARG A 301 -9.23 31.56 11.56
N ALA A 302 -10.51 31.83 11.82
CA ALA A 302 -10.98 33.17 12.18
C ALA A 302 -10.37 33.65 13.51
N GLN A 303 -10.08 32.73 14.43
CA GLN A 303 -9.35 33.00 15.68
C GLN A 303 -7.83 33.17 15.49
N GLY A 304 -7.32 33.13 14.24
CA GLY A 304 -5.89 33.27 13.95
C GLY A 304 -5.06 32.00 14.21
N HIS A 305 -5.69 30.86 14.50
CA HIS A 305 -4.96 29.60 14.65
C HIS A 305 -4.67 28.97 13.27
N LEU A 306 -3.39 28.68 13.02
CA LEU A 306 -2.95 27.93 11.85
C LEU A 306 -3.31 26.44 12.02
N VAL A 307 -4.45 26.04 11.48
CA VAL A 307 -4.87 24.63 11.44
C VAL A 307 -4.38 23.98 10.15
N LEU A 308 -3.35 23.16 10.25
CA LEU A 308 -2.87 22.32 9.16
C LEU A 308 -3.78 21.09 9.05
N GLU A 309 -4.38 20.90 7.87
CA GLU A 309 -5.19 19.73 7.55
C GLU A 309 -4.34 18.76 6.71
N PRO A 310 -3.62 17.80 7.33
CA PRO A 310 -2.68 16.94 6.62
C PRO A 310 -3.36 16.18 5.47
N ARG A 311 -4.63 15.81 5.62
CA ARG A 311 -5.44 15.18 4.56
C ARG A 311 -5.53 16.05 3.30
N LYS A 312 -5.74 17.36 3.44
CA LYS A 312 -5.84 18.28 2.28
C LYS A 312 -4.49 18.54 1.65
N ILE A 313 -3.42 18.58 2.44
CA ILE A 313 -2.05 18.72 1.94
C ILE A 313 -1.69 17.49 1.11
N VAL A 314 -1.91 16.29 1.64
CA VAL A 314 -1.66 15.03 0.93
C VAL A 314 -2.51 14.95 -0.33
N GLN A 315 -3.81 15.27 -0.26
CA GLN A 315 -4.70 15.24 -1.44
C GLN A 315 -4.24 16.24 -2.52
N SER A 316 -3.91 17.47 -2.12
CA SER A 316 -3.41 18.48 -3.07
C SER A 316 -2.08 18.04 -3.68
N GLY A 317 -1.18 17.47 -2.88
CA GLY A 317 0.08 16.90 -3.35
C GLY A 317 -0.13 15.76 -4.35
N LEU A 318 -1.08 14.87 -4.10
CA LEU A 318 -1.41 13.77 -5.02
C LEU A 318 -2.01 14.26 -6.35
N ARG A 319 -2.78 15.36 -6.33
CA ARG A 319 -3.27 16.02 -7.56
C ARG A 319 -2.14 16.67 -8.35
N VAL A 320 -1.17 17.28 -7.69
CA VAL A 320 0.02 17.80 -8.37
C VAL A 320 0.87 16.65 -8.93
N LEU A 321 1.01 15.56 -8.17
CA LEU A 321 1.71 14.35 -8.61
C LEU A 321 1.05 13.72 -9.84
N SER A 322 -0.29 13.75 -9.97
CA SER A 322 -0.97 13.20 -11.14
C SER A 322 -0.62 13.98 -12.41
N VAL A 323 -0.53 15.32 -12.34
CA VAL A 323 -0.06 16.15 -13.46
C VAL A 323 1.43 15.91 -13.73
N GLY A 324 2.26 15.86 -12.69
CA GLY A 324 3.69 15.57 -12.83
C GLY A 324 3.97 14.22 -13.48
N ARG A 325 3.13 13.21 -13.21
CA ARG A 325 3.21 11.89 -13.85
C ARG A 325 2.96 11.92 -15.36
N ILE A 326 2.18 12.86 -15.88
CA ILE A 326 1.98 13.02 -17.33
C ILE A 326 3.31 13.43 -17.98
N LEU A 327 4.00 14.41 -17.38
CA LEU A 327 5.28 14.92 -17.89
C LEU A 327 6.36 13.84 -17.84
N ILE A 328 6.45 13.09 -16.75
CA ILE A 328 7.40 11.97 -16.63
C ILE A 328 7.03 10.85 -17.60
N GLY A 329 5.74 10.50 -17.70
CA GLY A 329 5.25 9.45 -18.58
C GLY A 329 5.51 9.72 -20.06
N ALA A 330 5.53 10.99 -20.47
CA ALA A 330 5.84 11.39 -21.84
C ALA A 330 7.32 11.14 -22.24
N MET A 331 8.22 10.95 -21.28
CA MET A 331 9.66 10.69 -21.53
C MET A 331 10.03 9.22 -21.42
N VAL A 332 9.07 8.36 -21.05
CA VAL A 332 9.30 6.97 -20.70
C VAL A 332 8.84 6.05 -21.86
N PRO A 333 9.50 4.90 -22.11
CA PRO A 333 9.09 3.96 -23.14
C PRO A 333 7.61 3.53 -23.04
N GLY A 334 6.99 3.29 -24.21
CA GLY A 334 5.62 2.82 -24.37
C GLY A 334 5.25 1.63 -23.48
N ALA A 335 6.11 0.62 -23.42
CA ALA A 335 5.91 -0.56 -22.57
C ALA A 335 5.79 -0.20 -21.08
N THR A 336 6.62 0.71 -20.59
CA THR A 336 6.62 1.14 -19.19
C THR A 336 5.39 1.99 -18.87
N ILE A 337 4.95 2.88 -19.77
CA ILE A 337 3.72 3.65 -19.55
C ILE A 337 2.48 2.76 -19.57
N LEU A 338 2.42 1.73 -20.43
CA LEU A 338 1.35 0.73 -20.41
C LEU A 338 1.29 -0.04 -19.08
N TYR A 339 2.45 -0.43 -18.55
CA TYR A 339 2.54 -1.01 -17.21
C TYR A 339 1.99 -0.05 -16.13
N TRP A 340 2.31 1.25 -16.20
CA TRP A 340 1.78 2.22 -15.25
C TRP A 340 0.26 2.39 -15.36
N VAL A 341 -0.28 2.48 -16.57
CA VAL A 341 -1.72 2.63 -16.82
C VAL A 341 -2.49 1.40 -16.34
N SER A 342 -2.04 0.20 -16.70
CA SER A 342 -2.66 -1.06 -16.27
C SER A 342 -2.61 -1.22 -14.75
N SER A 343 -1.46 -0.94 -14.13
CA SER A 343 -1.31 -0.96 -12.67
C SER A 343 -2.26 0.03 -11.97
N ALA A 344 -2.38 1.26 -12.49
CA ALA A 344 -3.28 2.27 -11.92
C ALA A 344 -4.77 1.91 -12.10
N THR A 345 -5.11 1.24 -13.21
CA THR A 345 -6.49 0.80 -13.53
C THR A 345 -6.92 -0.36 -12.64
N PHE A 346 -6.01 -1.29 -12.32
CA PHE A 346 -6.29 -2.45 -11.46
C PHE A 346 -6.85 -2.04 -10.08
N TRP A 347 -6.44 -0.88 -9.56
CA TRP A 347 -6.95 -0.36 -8.27
C TRP A 347 -8.37 0.20 -8.32
N ILE A 348 -8.86 0.60 -9.49
CA ILE A 348 -10.21 1.19 -9.63
C ILE A 348 -11.28 0.11 -9.52
N VAL A 349 -11.05 -1.05 -10.16
CA VAL A 349 -12.06 -2.10 -10.32
C VAL A 349 -12.61 -2.62 -8.97
N PRO A 350 -11.78 -2.94 -7.96
CA PRO A 350 -12.28 -3.39 -6.66
C PRO A 350 -13.06 -2.32 -5.90
N ASN A 351 -12.77 -1.04 -6.14
CA ASN A 351 -13.41 0.08 -5.43
C ASN A 351 -14.79 0.43 -6.02
N LEU A 352 -15.09 0.02 -7.25
CA LEU A 352 -16.39 0.27 -7.90
C LEU A 352 -17.43 -0.83 -7.62
N GLY A 353 -17.01 -2.04 -7.27
CA GLY A 353 -17.88 -3.21 -7.11
C GLY A 353 -18.51 -3.39 -5.73
N VAL A 354 -18.67 -2.32 -4.94
CA VAL A 354 -19.22 -2.35 -3.57
C VAL A 354 -20.60 -1.71 -3.50
#